data_AF-A0A8H8SGB2-F1
#
_entry.id   AF-A0A8H8SGB2-F1
#
_cell.length_a   1.000
_cell.length_b   1.000
_cell.length_c   1.000
_cell.angle_alpha   90.00
_cell.angle_beta   90.00
_cell.angle_gamma   90.00
#
_symmetry.space_group_name_H-M   'P 1'
#
loop_
_entity.id
_entity.type
_entity.pdbx_description
1 polymer ?
#
loop_
_entity_poly.entity_id
_entity_poly.type
_entity_poly.pdbx_seq_one_letter_code
_entity_poly.pdbx_strand_id
1 'polypeptide(L)'
;MRFFQTFSQVALLASAVYASIVPVPEPKLDISASFTDDNPFGQVVNGQRTKLIVKILNQGTANLTLEDIAGSFHDADTGKTLRNITASKFNMPIIEGMNLTFPYFVTSELRPKDTKLHVWANIKDANENRFRMTAFDSVVAVVEPAKSIFDFQIQKGRTGAVPAAVAAEVPLPATPGGAARYEEEWIPSHHLQGAGKARKSKGDALSSGDESTGARKRKVSGKR
;
A
#
# COMPACT_ATOMS: atom_id res chain seq x y z
N MET A 1 29.20 81.36 36.81
CA MET A 1 28.22 80.54 36.06
C MET A 1 28.44 79.07 36.44
N ARG A 2 27.51 78.43 37.13
CA ARG A 2 27.55 76.98 37.40
C ARG A 2 26.17 76.41 37.04
N PHE A 3 26.14 75.65 35.95
CA PHE A 3 24.95 74.97 35.43
C PHE A 3 24.71 73.68 36.23
N PHE A 4 23.52 73.54 36.81
CA PHE A 4 23.02 72.27 37.34
C PHE A 4 22.23 71.57 36.25
N GLN A 5 22.72 70.45 35.74
CA GLN A 5 21.96 69.54 34.86
C GLN A 5 21.23 68.52 35.74
N THR A 6 19.90 68.55 35.68
CA THR A 6 19.03 67.54 36.27
C THR A 6 18.87 66.37 35.30
N PHE A 7 19.42 65.20 35.65
CA PHE A 7 19.14 63.95 34.93
C PHE A 7 17.76 63.42 35.38
N SER A 8 16.76 63.54 34.51
CA SER A 8 15.48 62.85 34.66
C SER A 8 15.64 61.41 34.17
N GLN A 9 15.62 60.44 35.09
CA GLN A 9 15.60 59.02 34.74
C GLN A 9 14.14 58.56 34.62
N VAL A 10 13.72 58.23 33.39
CA VAL A 10 12.49 57.49 33.13
C VAL A 10 12.77 56.02 33.36
N ALA A 11 12.20 55.45 34.42
CA ALA A 11 12.25 54.02 34.69
C ALA A 11 11.24 53.29 33.80
N LEU A 12 11.75 52.53 32.82
CA LEU A 12 10.95 51.71 31.92
C LEU A 12 10.72 50.34 32.60
N LEU A 13 9.52 50.13 33.16
CA LEU A 13 9.11 48.85 33.73
C LEU A 13 8.86 47.84 32.61
N ALA A 14 9.79 46.91 32.42
CA ALA A 14 9.62 45.76 31.53
C ALA A 14 8.77 44.68 32.24
N SER A 15 7.52 44.53 31.83
CA SER A 15 6.64 43.44 32.27
C SER A 15 7.08 42.13 31.62
N ALA A 16 7.70 41.23 32.37
CA ALA A 16 8.00 39.87 31.91
C ALA A 16 6.71 39.03 31.98
N VAL A 17 6.09 38.73 30.84
CA VAL A 17 5.02 37.74 30.74
C VAL A 17 5.66 36.36 30.83
N TYR A 18 5.47 35.68 31.97
CA TYR A 18 5.81 34.27 32.11
C TYR A 18 4.69 33.44 31.45
N ALA A 19 4.95 32.87 30.28
CA ALA A 19 4.10 31.83 29.70
C ALA A 19 4.38 30.54 30.47
N SER A 20 3.40 30.05 31.24
CA SER A 20 3.47 28.71 31.82
C SER A 20 3.27 27.69 30.70
N ILE A 21 4.24 26.80 30.53
CA ILE A 21 4.15 25.70 29.58
C ILE A 21 3.23 24.66 30.20
N VAL A 22 1.94 24.68 29.84
CA VAL A 22 1.00 23.63 30.24
C VAL A 22 1.32 22.39 29.40
N PRO A 23 1.69 21.24 30.02
CA PRO A 23 1.97 20.03 29.27
C PRO A 23 0.68 19.53 28.62
N VAL A 24 0.71 19.33 27.30
CA VAL A 24 -0.41 18.77 26.55
C VAL A 24 -0.57 17.30 26.96
N PRO A 25 -1.76 16.87 27.42
CA PRO A 25 -1.97 15.49 27.84
C PRO A 25 -1.82 14.53 26.65
N GLU A 26 -1.03 13.46 26.84
CA GLU A 26 -0.86 12.43 25.82
C GLU A 26 -2.12 11.56 25.67
N PRO A 27 -2.50 11.18 24.43
CA PRO A 27 -3.66 10.35 24.21
C PRO A 27 -3.45 8.90 24.66
N LYS A 28 -4.49 8.29 25.23
CA LYS A 28 -4.49 6.86 25.61
C LYS A 28 -4.74 5.97 24.39
N LEU A 29 -3.70 5.72 23.61
CA LEU A 29 -3.75 4.92 22.40
C LEU A 29 -2.73 3.77 22.50
N ASP A 30 -3.18 2.55 22.27
CA ASP A 30 -2.32 1.38 22.17
C ASP A 30 -1.97 1.14 20.70
N ILE A 31 -0.69 1.25 20.37
CA ILE A 31 -0.18 1.04 19.01
C ILE A 31 0.89 -0.02 19.08
N SER A 32 0.69 -1.07 18.29
CA SER A 32 1.69 -2.11 18.09
C SER A 32 1.81 -2.45 16.63
N ALA A 33 3.00 -2.83 16.20
CA ALA A 33 3.22 -3.38 14.88
C ALA A 33 4.07 -4.64 14.99
N SER A 34 3.83 -5.59 14.10
CA SER A 34 4.58 -6.84 14.06
C SER A 34 4.74 -7.33 12.64
N PHE A 35 5.78 -8.12 12.39
CA PHE A 35 5.88 -8.90 11.17
C PHE A 35 4.76 -9.95 11.12
N THR A 36 4.42 -10.36 9.91
CA THR A 36 3.50 -11.48 9.66
C THR A 36 4.20 -12.82 9.90
N ASP A 37 3.42 -13.90 10.03
CA ASP A 37 3.94 -15.24 10.36
C ASP A 37 4.87 -15.83 9.29
N ASP A 38 4.86 -15.27 8.07
CA ASP A 38 5.80 -15.58 6.99
C ASP A 38 7.22 -15.02 7.22
N ASN A 39 7.38 -14.12 8.20
CA ASN A 39 8.65 -13.48 8.55
C ASN A 39 8.92 -13.47 10.06
N PRO A 40 9.10 -14.66 10.68
CA PRO A 40 9.33 -14.76 12.12
C PRO A 40 10.67 -14.19 12.58
N PHE A 41 11.64 -14.04 11.66
CA PHE A 41 12.98 -13.55 11.95
C PHE A 41 13.13 -12.02 11.76
N GLY A 42 12.05 -11.32 11.38
CA GLY A 42 12.09 -9.87 11.16
C GLY A 42 13.08 -9.45 10.09
N GLN A 43 13.19 -10.23 9.01
CA GLN A 43 14.08 -9.94 7.90
C GLN A 43 13.48 -8.89 6.98
N VAL A 44 14.26 -7.89 6.59
CA VAL A 44 13.87 -6.93 5.57
C VAL A 44 14.73 -7.18 4.34
N VAL A 45 14.11 -7.73 3.29
CA VAL A 45 14.82 -8.05 2.06
C VAL A 45 14.95 -6.79 1.20
N ASN A 46 16.18 -6.47 0.80
CA ASN A 46 16.45 -5.31 -0.04
C ASN A 46 15.71 -5.39 -1.38
N GLY A 47 15.14 -4.26 -1.81
CA GLY A 47 14.36 -4.17 -3.04
C GLY A 47 12.98 -4.84 -2.99
N GLN A 48 12.60 -5.47 -1.88
CA GLN A 48 11.28 -6.08 -1.68
C GLN A 48 10.45 -5.31 -0.66
N ARG A 49 9.12 -5.39 -0.81
CA ARG A 49 8.17 -4.82 0.16
C ARG A 49 7.92 -5.83 1.26
N THR A 50 8.49 -5.58 2.43
CA THR A 50 8.25 -6.38 3.63
C THR A 50 6.98 -5.88 4.32
N LYS A 51 6.04 -6.78 4.60
CA LYS A 51 4.76 -6.43 5.23
C LYS A 51 4.90 -6.45 6.74
N LEU A 52 4.38 -5.41 7.40
CA LEU A 52 4.11 -5.34 8.82
C LEU A 52 2.61 -5.14 9.03
N ILE A 53 2.06 -5.73 10.08
CA ILE A 53 0.69 -5.50 10.51
C ILE A 53 0.73 -4.52 11.67
N VAL A 54 0.14 -3.34 11.48
CA VAL A 54 0.00 -2.34 12.52
C VAL A 54 -1.40 -2.44 13.10
N LYS A 55 -1.50 -2.51 14.42
CA LYS A 55 -2.73 -2.52 15.21
C LYS A 55 -2.77 -1.25 16.04
N ILE A 56 -3.90 -0.55 15.97
CA ILE A 56 -4.16 0.67 16.72
C ILE A 56 -5.48 0.50 17.47
N LEU A 57 -5.44 0.64 18.79
CA LEU A 57 -6.61 0.56 19.66
C LEU A 57 -6.73 1.84 20.50
N ASN A 58 -7.79 2.60 20.27
CA ASN A 58 -8.07 3.79 21.09
C ASN A 58 -8.76 3.38 22.40
N GLN A 59 -8.01 3.43 23.49
CA GLN A 59 -8.51 3.17 24.84
C GLN A 59 -9.00 4.46 25.54
N GLY A 60 -8.81 5.61 24.90
CA GLY A 60 -9.28 6.90 25.38
C GLY A 60 -10.66 7.26 24.86
N THR A 61 -11.24 8.29 25.46
CA THR A 61 -12.53 8.89 25.08
C THR A 61 -12.37 10.03 24.06
N ALA A 62 -11.13 10.37 23.67
CA ALA A 62 -10.84 11.46 22.75
C ALA A 62 -10.94 11.01 21.29
N ASN A 63 -11.46 11.90 20.44
CA ASN A 63 -11.48 11.70 19.00
C ASN A 63 -10.11 12.09 18.42
N LEU A 64 -9.39 11.09 17.95
CA LEU A 64 -8.06 11.27 17.36
C LEU A 64 -8.15 11.14 15.84
N THR A 65 -7.09 11.50 15.13
CA THR A 65 -6.96 11.33 13.69
C THR A 65 -5.58 10.77 13.39
N LEU A 66 -5.52 9.62 12.71
CA LEU A 66 -4.27 9.08 12.17
C LEU A 66 -3.91 9.88 10.91
N GLU A 67 -2.86 10.69 10.97
CA GLU A 67 -2.37 11.43 9.80
C GLU A 67 -1.60 10.49 8.88
N ASP A 68 -0.53 9.89 9.40
CA ASP A 68 0.36 9.02 8.65
C ASP A 68 1.13 8.06 9.56
N ILE A 69 1.70 7.04 8.92
CA ILE A 69 2.66 6.13 9.55
C ILE A 69 3.95 6.19 8.76
N ALA A 70 5.02 6.42 9.49
CA ALA A 70 6.35 6.55 8.94
C ALA A 70 7.32 5.70 9.75
N GLY A 71 8.51 5.52 9.19
CA GLY A 71 9.57 4.81 9.88
C GLY A 71 10.94 5.26 9.43
N SER A 72 11.94 4.80 10.14
CA SER A 72 13.34 4.98 9.77
C SER A 72 14.18 3.80 10.24
N PHE A 73 15.20 3.53 9.44
CA PHE A 73 16.29 2.64 9.80
C PHE A 73 17.39 3.43 10.49
N HIS A 74 17.85 2.90 11.60
CA HIS A 74 18.96 3.40 12.40
C HIS A 74 20.05 2.34 12.47
N ASP A 75 21.28 2.79 12.66
CA ASP A 75 22.36 1.89 13.00
C ASP A 75 22.10 1.28 14.38
N ALA A 76 22.26 -0.03 14.52
CA ALA A 76 21.97 -0.74 15.77
C ALA A 76 22.90 -0.30 16.91
N ASP A 77 24.15 0.03 16.58
CA ASP A 77 25.19 0.37 17.56
C ASP A 77 25.20 1.87 17.87
N THR A 78 25.18 2.71 16.83
CA THR A 78 25.39 4.16 16.96
C THR A 78 24.08 4.95 17.05
N GLY A 79 22.93 4.36 16.73
CA GLY A 79 21.63 5.04 16.67
C GLY A 79 21.49 6.06 15.53
N LYS A 80 22.54 6.23 14.71
CA LYS A 80 22.53 7.16 13.58
C LYS A 80 21.46 6.75 12.58
N THR A 81 20.63 7.70 12.14
CA THR A 81 19.65 7.45 11.08
C THR A 81 20.37 7.09 9.78
N LEU A 82 20.08 5.90 9.27
CA LEU A 82 20.61 5.38 8.01
C LEU A 82 19.70 5.79 6.85
N ARG A 83 18.38 5.63 7.01
CA ARG A 83 17.40 5.94 5.96
C ARG A 83 16.00 6.13 6.51
N ASN A 84 15.27 7.11 5.98
CA ASN A 84 13.85 7.27 6.23
C ASN A 84 13.03 6.39 5.28
N ILE A 85 11.96 5.81 5.80
CA ILE A 85 11.01 4.97 5.08
C ILE A 85 9.85 5.85 4.59
N THR A 86 9.26 5.50 3.44
CA THR A 86 8.11 6.22 2.89
C THR A 86 6.94 6.21 3.88
N ALA A 87 6.42 7.40 4.18
CA ALA A 87 5.25 7.56 5.03
C ALA A 87 3.97 7.17 4.25
N SER A 88 3.11 6.37 4.89
CA SER A 88 1.78 6.06 4.38
C SER A 88 0.75 6.98 5.03
N LYS A 89 0.09 7.82 4.24
CA LYS A 89 -0.93 8.75 4.72
C LYS A 89 -2.29 8.06 4.81
N PHE A 90 -2.97 8.24 5.94
CA PHE A 90 -4.29 7.68 6.18
C PHE A 90 -5.36 8.75 6.34
N ASN A 91 -5.05 9.85 7.05
CA ASN A 91 -6.00 10.92 7.40
C ASN A 91 -7.37 10.38 7.88
N MET A 92 -7.33 9.40 8.78
CA MET A 92 -8.52 8.65 9.21
C MET A 92 -8.86 8.98 10.67
N PRO A 93 -10.13 9.28 11.01
CA PRO A 93 -10.52 9.48 12.39
C PRO A 93 -10.42 8.17 13.19
N ILE A 94 -9.88 8.24 14.40
CA ILE A 94 -9.83 7.17 15.39
C ILE A 94 -10.71 7.57 16.58
N ILE A 95 -11.94 7.05 16.62
CA ILE A 95 -12.88 7.27 17.72
C ILE A 95 -12.60 6.33 18.89
N GLU A 96 -13.24 6.60 20.03
CA GLU A 96 -13.16 5.78 21.24
C GLU A 96 -13.49 4.30 20.96
N GLY A 97 -12.70 3.40 21.55
CA GLY A 97 -12.90 1.95 21.46
C GLY A 97 -12.61 1.34 20.08
N MET A 98 -12.25 2.16 19.08
CA MET A 98 -11.99 1.65 17.75
C MET A 98 -10.67 0.89 17.68
N ASN A 99 -10.72 -0.31 17.10
CA ASN A 99 -9.57 -1.14 16.79
C ASN A 99 -9.37 -1.18 15.27
N LEU A 100 -8.26 -0.61 14.81
CA LEU A 100 -7.86 -0.61 13.41
C LEU A 100 -6.67 -1.52 13.22
N THR A 101 -6.70 -2.32 12.16
CA THR A 101 -5.57 -3.14 11.74
C THR A 101 -5.35 -2.92 10.26
N PHE A 102 -4.14 -2.54 9.87
CA PHE A 102 -3.81 -2.32 8.46
C PHE A 102 -2.37 -2.76 8.15
N PRO A 103 -2.12 -3.18 6.90
CA PRO A 103 -0.79 -3.52 6.45
C PRO A 103 0.04 -2.26 6.19
N TYR A 104 1.25 -2.22 6.70
CA TYR A 104 2.28 -1.24 6.37
C TYR A 104 3.44 -1.94 5.67
N PHE A 105 3.92 -1.37 4.55
CA PHE A 105 4.98 -1.97 3.77
C PHE A 105 6.27 -1.19 3.93
N VAL A 106 7.32 -1.88 4.35
CA VAL A 106 8.67 -1.34 4.51
C VAL A 106 9.55 -1.85 3.37
N THR A 107 10.37 -0.96 2.83
CA THR A 107 11.39 -1.28 1.83
C THR A 107 12.76 -0.81 2.32
N SER A 108 13.80 -1.57 1.99
CA SER A 108 15.19 -1.21 2.29
C SER A 108 16.07 -1.33 1.05
N GLU A 109 17.15 -0.54 1.05
CA GLU A 109 18.24 -0.54 0.07
C GLU A 109 19.59 -0.35 0.79
N LEU A 110 19.66 -0.78 2.06
CA LEU A 110 20.85 -0.63 2.88
C LEU A 110 21.81 -1.80 2.63
N ARG A 111 23.10 -1.64 2.97
CA ARG A 111 24.00 -2.80 2.96
C ARG A 111 23.50 -3.86 3.94
N PRO A 112 23.64 -5.17 3.63
CA PRO A 112 23.25 -6.23 4.56
C PRO A 112 23.94 -6.05 5.91
N LYS A 113 23.13 -5.78 6.93
CA LYS A 113 23.54 -5.56 8.33
C LYS A 113 22.28 -5.63 9.19
N ASP A 114 22.47 -5.93 10.47
CA ASP A 114 21.46 -5.67 11.49
C ASP A 114 21.32 -4.15 11.68
N THR A 115 20.07 -3.69 11.62
CA THR A 115 19.72 -2.28 11.76
C THR A 115 18.51 -2.15 12.67
N LYS A 116 18.41 -1.05 13.40
CA LYS A 116 17.25 -0.77 14.24
C LYS A 116 16.15 -0.16 13.37
N LEU A 117 15.01 -0.81 13.28
CA LEU A 117 13.81 -0.31 12.61
C LEU A 117 12.90 0.36 13.64
N HIS A 118 12.67 1.65 13.46
CA HIS A 118 11.71 2.42 14.24
C HIS A 118 10.53 2.79 13.34
N VAL A 119 9.32 2.40 13.73
CA VAL A 119 8.06 2.76 13.05
C VAL A 119 7.19 3.51 14.04
N TRP A 120 6.61 4.62 13.61
CA TRP A 120 5.73 5.45 14.43
C TRP A 120 4.51 5.93 13.63
N ALA A 121 3.45 6.23 14.37
CA ALA A 121 2.24 6.87 13.86
C ALA A 121 2.20 8.33 14.31
N ASN A 122 1.85 9.22 13.38
CA ASN A 122 1.55 10.61 13.68
C ASN A 122 0.04 10.74 13.90
N ILE A 123 -0.34 11.12 15.12
CA ILE A 123 -1.72 11.22 15.57
C ILE A 123 -2.03 12.68 15.86
N LYS A 124 -3.17 13.16 15.36
CA LYS A 124 -3.69 14.50 15.61
C LYS A 124 -4.90 14.41 16.52
N ASP A 125 -4.94 15.23 17.56
CA ASP A 125 -6.12 15.37 18.43
C ASP A 125 -7.10 16.44 17.86
N ALA A 126 -8.31 16.53 18.43
CA ALA A 126 -9.30 17.53 18.09
C ALA A 126 -8.77 18.98 18.20
N ASN A 127 -7.80 19.22 19.08
CA ASN A 127 -7.14 20.51 19.28
C ASN A 127 -5.97 20.78 18.30
N GLU A 128 -5.83 19.95 17.26
CA GLU A 128 -4.74 20.00 16.28
C GLU A 128 -3.33 19.70 16.81
N ASN A 129 -3.21 19.27 18.07
CA ASN A 129 -1.94 18.82 18.64
C ASN A 129 -1.51 17.50 17.98
N ARG A 130 -0.23 17.44 17.59
CA ARG A 130 0.38 16.26 16.96
C ARG A 130 1.17 15.46 18.00
N PHE A 131 0.89 14.17 18.05
CA PHE A 131 1.56 13.19 18.90
C PHE A 131 2.23 12.16 18.03
N ARG A 132 3.49 11.84 18.33
CA ARG A 132 4.23 10.78 17.66
C ARG A 132 4.26 9.56 18.56
N MET A 133 3.60 8.50 18.15
CA MET A 133 3.47 7.28 18.94
C MET A 133 4.22 6.14 18.27
N THR A 134 5.10 5.48 19.01
CA THR A 134 5.93 4.39 18.48
C THR A 134 5.09 3.13 18.34
N ALA A 135 5.09 2.55 17.14
CA ALA A 135 4.39 1.32 16.81
C ALA A 135 5.32 0.09 16.84
N PHE A 136 6.56 0.27 16.38
CA PHE A 136 7.57 -0.77 16.36
C PHE A 136 8.92 -0.15 16.69
N ASP A 137 9.68 -0.78 17.59
CA ASP A 137 11.06 -0.41 17.84
C ASP A 137 11.89 -1.65 18.13
N SER A 138 12.56 -2.19 17.10
CA SER A 138 13.37 -3.40 17.26
C SER A 138 14.50 -3.50 16.22
N VAL A 139 15.44 -4.40 16.46
CA VAL A 139 16.53 -4.72 15.54
C VAL A 139 16.03 -5.71 14.50
N VAL A 140 16.28 -5.41 13.23
CA VAL A 140 15.89 -6.21 12.06
C VAL A 140 17.10 -6.48 11.19
N ALA A 141 17.13 -7.67 10.59
CA ALA A 141 18.20 -8.07 9.68
C ALA A 141 17.87 -7.60 8.27
N VAL A 142 18.67 -6.66 7.74
CA VAL A 142 18.58 -6.30 6.32
C VAL A 142 19.39 -7.31 5.52
N VAL A 143 18.75 -7.99 4.57
CA VAL A 143 19.38 -9.04 3.76
C VAL A 143 19.24 -8.75 2.28
N GLU A 144 20.18 -9.25 1.48
CA GLU A 144 20.03 -9.25 0.03
C GLU A 144 19.06 -10.35 -0.40
N PRO A 145 18.23 -10.11 -1.43
CA PRO A 145 17.42 -11.18 -2.00
C PRO A 145 18.32 -12.27 -2.57
N ALA A 146 17.88 -13.51 -2.49
CA ALA A 146 18.55 -14.61 -3.18
C ALA A 146 18.63 -14.26 -4.68
N LYS A 147 19.86 -14.10 -5.19
CA LYS A 147 20.08 -13.85 -6.62
C LYS A 147 19.46 -15.02 -7.39
N SER A 148 18.43 -14.73 -8.19
CA SER A 148 17.76 -15.73 -9.01
C SER A 148 18.76 -16.25 -10.05
N ILE A 149 19.43 -17.35 -9.72
CA ILE A 149 20.32 -18.11 -10.61
C ILE A 149 19.55 -18.92 -11.67
N PHE A 150 18.22 -18.76 -11.76
CA PHE A 150 17.35 -19.59 -12.60
C PHE A 150 17.10 -19.05 -14.02
N ASP A 151 17.73 -17.95 -14.45
CA ASP A 151 17.67 -17.52 -15.86
C ASP A 151 18.74 -18.16 -16.75
N PHE A 152 19.66 -18.95 -16.19
CA PHE A 152 20.66 -19.66 -16.99
C PHE A 152 20.09 -20.89 -17.74
N GLN A 153 18.90 -21.37 -17.36
CA GLN A 153 18.30 -22.55 -18.00
C GLN A 153 17.52 -22.24 -19.29
N ILE A 154 16.99 -21.02 -19.49
CA ILE A 154 16.20 -20.69 -20.69
C ILE A 154 17.11 -20.43 -21.93
N GLN A 155 18.37 -20.02 -21.73
CA GLN A 155 19.29 -19.76 -22.85
C GLN A 155 20.05 -20.99 -23.35
N LYS A 156 20.06 -22.12 -22.62
CA LYS A 156 20.86 -23.31 -22.99
C LYS A 156 20.08 -24.38 -23.78
N GLY A 157 18.87 -24.07 -24.24
CA GLY A 157 18.00 -24.97 -25.00
C GLY A 157 17.98 -24.74 -26.52
N ARG A 158 18.98 -24.08 -27.12
CA ARG A 158 19.00 -23.82 -28.57
C ARG A 158 20.36 -23.99 -29.24
N THR A 159 21.01 -25.13 -29.01
CA THR A 159 22.08 -25.61 -29.89
C THR A 159 22.00 -27.13 -29.99
N GLY A 160 21.42 -27.59 -31.10
CA GLY A 160 21.35 -29.00 -31.45
C GLY A 160 20.82 -29.15 -32.87
N ALA A 161 21.69 -28.95 -33.84
CA ALA A 161 21.42 -29.35 -35.22
C ALA A 161 21.28 -30.87 -35.26
N VAL A 162 20.07 -31.37 -35.48
CA VAL A 162 19.76 -32.78 -35.72
C VAL A 162 20.17 -33.16 -37.15
N PRO A 163 20.84 -34.31 -37.37
CA PRO A 163 21.13 -34.78 -38.71
C PRO A 163 19.85 -35.32 -39.37
N ALA A 164 19.77 -35.13 -40.68
CA ALA A 164 18.72 -35.68 -41.54
C ALA A 164 18.78 -37.21 -41.55
N ALA A 165 17.67 -37.86 -41.17
CA ALA A 165 17.44 -39.28 -41.39
C ALA A 165 16.10 -39.46 -42.11
N VAL A 166 16.15 -40.35 -43.10
CA VAL A 166 15.16 -40.62 -44.15
C VAL A 166 14.03 -41.52 -43.63
N ALA A 167 12.83 -41.25 -44.16
CA ALA A 167 11.61 -42.04 -44.28
C ALA A 167 11.51 -43.47 -43.70
N ALA A 168 10.43 -43.71 -42.95
CA ALA A 168 9.62 -44.94 -42.99
C ALA A 168 8.20 -44.65 -42.43
N GLU A 169 7.16 -44.80 -43.25
CA GLU A 169 5.72 -44.84 -42.87
C GLU A 169 5.38 -46.13 -42.11
N VAL A 170 4.40 -46.13 -41.17
CA VAL A 170 3.07 -46.85 -41.17
C VAL A 170 2.23 -46.40 -39.92
N PRO A 171 0.92 -46.72 -39.73
CA PRO A 171 -0.20 -45.77 -39.75
C PRO A 171 -0.91 -45.53 -38.38
N LEU A 172 -1.80 -44.53 -38.37
CA LEU A 172 -2.66 -44.11 -37.25
C LEU A 172 -3.76 -45.14 -36.90
N PRO A 173 -4.18 -45.26 -35.62
CA PRO A 173 -5.58 -45.51 -35.28
C PRO A 173 -6.30 -44.19 -34.99
N ALA A 174 -7.41 -43.96 -35.69
CA ALA A 174 -8.32 -42.84 -35.46
C ALA A 174 -8.95 -42.94 -34.05
N THR A 175 -8.99 -41.81 -33.33
CA THR A 175 -9.86 -41.64 -32.15
C THR A 175 -11.13 -40.88 -32.57
N PRO A 176 -12.32 -41.51 -32.53
CA PRO A 176 -13.58 -40.78 -32.64
C PRO A 176 -14.04 -40.31 -31.26
N GLY A 177 -14.39 -39.03 -31.17
CA GLY A 177 -15.44 -38.49 -30.28
C GLY A 177 -15.31 -38.75 -28.77
N GLY A 178 -14.99 -37.71 -28.00
CA GLY A 178 -15.18 -37.73 -26.56
C GLY A 178 -14.82 -36.40 -25.92
N ALA A 179 -15.80 -35.76 -25.29
CA ALA A 179 -15.69 -34.46 -24.64
C ALA A 179 -14.70 -34.46 -23.47
N ALA A 180 -13.73 -33.54 -23.48
CA ALA A 180 -13.03 -33.05 -22.31
C ALA A 180 -12.98 -31.51 -22.47
N ARG A 181 -14.04 -30.78 -22.07
CA ARG A 181 -14.28 -30.27 -20.71
C ARG A 181 -13.00 -29.66 -20.16
N TYR A 182 -12.78 -28.39 -20.49
CA TYR A 182 -11.84 -27.54 -19.77
C TYR A 182 -12.29 -27.47 -18.30
N GLU A 183 -11.38 -27.71 -17.35
CA GLU A 183 -11.64 -27.65 -15.92
C GLU A 183 -11.71 -26.17 -15.48
N GLU A 184 -12.94 -25.65 -15.39
CA GLU A 184 -13.29 -24.29 -14.95
C GLU A 184 -13.34 -24.15 -13.41
N GLU A 185 -12.40 -24.72 -12.66
CA GLU A 185 -12.53 -24.81 -11.19
C GLU A 185 -11.75 -23.74 -10.39
N TRP A 186 -10.99 -22.83 -11.03
CA TRP A 186 -10.32 -21.72 -10.35
C TRP A 186 -10.97 -20.34 -10.63
N ILE A 187 -12.25 -20.28 -10.98
CA ILE A 187 -12.95 -19.00 -11.03
C ILE A 187 -14.08 -19.02 -9.99
N PRO A 188 -13.89 -18.34 -8.84
CA PRO A 188 -14.95 -18.18 -7.85
C PRO A 188 -16.24 -17.69 -8.51
N SER A 189 -17.36 -18.34 -8.20
CA SER A 189 -18.62 -18.39 -8.97
C SER A 189 -19.44 -17.08 -9.09
N HIS A 190 -18.82 -15.90 -9.14
CA HIS A 190 -19.54 -14.62 -9.17
C HIS A 190 -19.15 -13.69 -10.33
N HIS A 191 -18.53 -14.19 -11.41
CA HIS A 191 -18.16 -13.35 -12.57
C HIS A 191 -18.41 -13.98 -13.95
N LEU A 192 -19.42 -14.85 -14.10
CA LEU A 192 -19.89 -15.28 -15.42
C LEU A 192 -21.34 -14.83 -15.64
N GLN A 193 -21.52 -13.53 -15.82
CA GLN A 193 -22.72 -13.03 -16.49
C GLN A 193 -22.40 -11.82 -17.37
N GLY A 194 -22.44 -12.07 -18.68
CA GLY A 194 -22.61 -11.03 -19.68
C GLY A 194 -21.49 -10.89 -20.71
N ALA A 195 -21.31 -11.87 -21.60
CA ALA A 195 -20.76 -11.61 -22.94
C ALA A 195 -20.98 -12.80 -23.89
N GLY A 196 -22.22 -13.21 -24.10
CA GLY A 196 -22.57 -14.00 -25.27
C GLY A 196 -22.86 -13.06 -26.43
N LYS A 197 -22.00 -13.02 -27.46
CA LYS A 197 -22.36 -13.30 -28.87
C LYS A 197 -21.13 -13.34 -29.77
N ALA A 198 -21.09 -14.40 -30.55
CA ALA A 198 -20.02 -14.85 -31.43
C ALA A 198 -19.85 -13.97 -32.68
N ARG A 199 -18.61 -14.01 -33.19
CA ARG A 199 -18.16 -13.48 -34.48
C ARG A 199 -18.91 -14.11 -35.67
N LYS A 200 -19.18 -13.32 -36.71
CA LYS A 200 -19.36 -13.83 -38.09
C LYS A 200 -18.61 -12.94 -39.08
N SER A 201 -18.12 -13.59 -40.12
CA SER A 201 -17.08 -13.24 -41.07
C SER A 201 -17.47 -12.24 -42.17
N LYS A 202 -16.45 -11.44 -42.56
CA LYS A 202 -16.06 -10.94 -43.91
C LYS A 202 -17.08 -11.03 -45.07
N GLY A 203 -17.34 -9.89 -45.72
CA GLY A 203 -17.91 -9.83 -47.08
C GLY A 203 -18.50 -8.47 -47.43
N ASP A 204 -17.97 -7.83 -48.47
CA ASP A 204 -18.32 -6.55 -49.08
C ASP A 204 -19.80 -6.39 -49.54
N ALA A 205 -20.12 -5.11 -49.82
CA ALA A 205 -21.14 -4.57 -50.73
C ALA A 205 -22.50 -4.12 -50.15
N LEU A 206 -22.67 -2.79 -50.22
CA LEU A 206 -23.81 -1.96 -50.66
C LEU A 206 -25.24 -2.53 -50.67
N SER A 207 -26.20 -1.60 -50.51
CA SER A 207 -27.62 -1.62 -50.96
C SER A 207 -28.61 -1.58 -49.77
N SER A 208 -29.25 -0.44 -49.51
CA SER A 208 -30.53 0.03 -50.11
C SER A 208 -31.77 -0.57 -49.42
N GLY A 209 -32.82 0.23 -49.28
CA GLY A 209 -34.17 -0.22 -48.91
C GLY A 209 -34.54 0.15 -47.46
N ASP A 210 -35.15 1.30 -47.14
CA ASP A 210 -36.46 1.80 -47.60
C ASP A 210 -37.63 1.03 -46.94
N GLU A 211 -38.47 1.79 -46.23
CA GLU A 211 -39.90 1.55 -45.92
C GLU A 211 -40.21 0.41 -44.92
N SER A 212 -41.30 0.33 -44.14
CA SER A 212 -42.42 1.18 -43.74
C SER A 212 -43.26 0.30 -42.78
N THR A 213 -44.15 0.93 -42.00
CA THR A 213 -45.23 0.31 -41.21
C THR A 213 -44.79 -0.40 -39.92
N GLY A 214 -45.48 -0.32 -38.79
CA GLY A 214 -46.75 0.31 -38.49
C GLY A 214 -47.13 -0.02 -37.03
N ALA A 215 -47.70 0.99 -36.37
CA ALA A 215 -48.79 0.87 -35.40
C ALA A 215 -48.67 -0.09 -34.20
N ARG A 216 -48.65 0.46 -32.98
CA ARG A 216 -49.84 0.64 -32.10
C ARG A 216 -49.37 1.07 -30.69
N LYS A 217 -49.69 2.28 -30.25
CA LYS A 217 -50.94 2.73 -29.58
C LYS A 217 -50.89 2.49 -28.06
N ARG A 218 -50.89 3.60 -27.29
CA ARG A 218 -51.86 3.99 -26.22
C ARG A 218 -51.15 4.87 -25.17
N LYS A 219 -51.39 6.19 -25.16
CA LYS A 219 -52.49 6.98 -24.53
C LYS A 219 -52.06 7.48 -23.13
N VAL A 220 -51.66 8.76 -23.02
CA VAL A 220 -52.37 9.89 -22.32
C VAL A 220 -52.30 9.76 -20.80
N SER A 221 -51.78 10.72 -20.02
CA SER A 221 -52.25 12.10 -19.79
C SER A 221 -51.13 12.83 -19.00
N GLY A 222 -50.65 14.03 -19.35
CA GLY A 222 -51.28 15.34 -19.07
C GLY A 222 -50.98 15.80 -17.63
N LYS A 223 -50.66 17.03 -17.27
CA LYS A 223 -50.36 18.32 -17.93
C LYS A 223 -50.12 19.29 -16.75
N ARG A 224 -49.16 20.21 -16.91
CA ARG A 224 -48.82 21.36 -16.04
C ARG A 224 -47.96 21.08 -14.83
#